data_AF-A0A528FJ15-F1
#
_entry.id   AF-A0A528FJ15-F1
#
_cell.length_a   1.000
_cell.length_b   1.000
_cell.length_c   1.000
_cell.angle_alpha   90.00
_cell.angle_beta   90.00
_cell.angle_gamma   90.00
#
_symmetry.space_group_name_H-M   'P 1'
#
loop_
_entity.id
_entity.type
_entity.pdbx_description
1 polymer ?
#
loop_
_entity_poly.entity_id
_entity_poly.type
_entity_poly.pdbx_seq_one_letter_code
_entity_poly.pdbx_strand_id
1 'polypeptide(L)' 'HIMGVNTGFLKLLFSIETRRLLGAHIVGEGATELIHIGQAVINLGGTVDFFVNNTFNYPTLAEAYKIAGLDAWNRMGRG' A
#
# COMPACT_ATOMS: atom_id res chain seq x y z
N HIS A 1 -19.88 5.72 -5.90
CA HIS A 1 -20.06 4.74 -4.82
C HIS A 1 -20.91 3.60 -5.37
N ILE A 2 -20.30 2.52 -5.88
CA ILE A 2 -21.00 1.46 -6.66
C ILE A 2 -20.73 0.02 -6.17
N MET A 3 -19.85 -0.20 -5.18
CA MET A 3 -19.53 -1.58 -4.72
C MET A 3 -19.94 -1.90 -3.27
N GLY A 4 -20.56 -0.99 -2.52
CA GLY A 4 -21.11 -1.32 -1.19
C GLY A 4 -20.10 -1.78 -0.11
N VAL A 5 -18.80 -1.84 -0.41
CA VAL A 5 -17.74 -2.19 0.55
C VAL A 5 -17.46 -0.96 1.42
N ASN A 6 -18.27 -0.76 2.44
CA ASN A 6 -18.10 0.33 3.43
C ASN A 6 -17.08 -0.01 4.53
N THR A 7 -16.49 -1.20 4.50
CA THR A 7 -15.63 -1.72 5.57
C THR A 7 -14.41 -2.42 5.00
N GLY A 8 -13.24 -1.87 5.28
CA GLY A 8 -11.96 -2.46 4.92
C GLY A 8 -10.85 -1.42 5.00
N PHE A 9 -9.61 -1.88 5.13
CA PHE A 9 -8.45 -1.01 5.09
C PHE A 9 -7.23 -1.75 4.56
N LEU A 10 -6.32 -0.99 3.94
CA LEU A 10 -4.96 -1.40 3.68
C LEU A 10 -4.05 -0.59 4.62
N LYS A 11 -3.15 -1.28 5.32
CA LYS A 11 -2.12 -0.66 6.15
C LYS A 11 -0.75 -1.14 5.72
N LEU A 12 0.16 -0.19 5.49
CA LEU A 12 1.56 -0.45 5.18
C LEU A 12 2.44 0.03 6.34
N LEU A 13 3.45 -0.76 6.69
CA LEU A 13 4.44 -0.42 7.70
C LEU A 13 5.79 -0.23 7.02
N PHE A 14 6.41 0.93 7.21
CA PHE A 14 7.71 1.24 6.61
C PHE A 14 8.75 1.53 7.69
N SER A 15 10.00 1.16 7.40
CA SER A 15 11.16 1.61 8.18
C SER A 15 11.36 3.11 7.93
N ILE A 16 11.54 3.90 8.98
CA ILE A 16 11.83 5.34 8.83
C ILE A 16 13.23 5.54 8.25
N GLU A 17 14.21 4.76 8.70
CA GLU A 17 15.62 4.88 8.29
C GLU A 17 15.83 4.47 6.83
N THR A 18 15.31 3.29 6.45
CA THR A 18 15.59 2.70 5.13
C THR A 18 14.46 2.89 4.12
N ARG A 19 13.29 3.38 4.58
CA ARG A 19 12.05 3.49 3.80
C ARG A 19 11.52 2.17 3.23
N ARG A 20 12.10 1.03 3.60
CA ARG A 20 11.68 -0.31 3.16
C ARG A 20 10.33 -0.68 3.74
N LEU A 21 9.53 -1.39 2.94
CA LEU A 21 8.29 -1.99 3.42
C LEU A 21 8.61 -3.14 4.38
N LEU A 22 8.07 -3.06 5.59
CA LEU A 22 8.22 -4.05 6.66
C LEU A 22 7.01 -4.97 6.80
N GLY A 23 5.83 -4.50 6.38
CA GLY A 23 4.60 -5.27 6.50
C GLY A 23 3.42 -4.64 5.77
N ALA A 24 2.49 -5.49 5.35
CA ALA A 24 1.23 -5.10 4.72
C ALA A 24 0.08 -5.86 5.38
N HIS A 25 -1.01 -5.15 5.70
CA HIS A 25 -2.25 -5.73 6.22
C HIS A 25 -3.40 -5.28 5.34
N ILE A 26 -4.27 -6.21 4.96
CA ILE A 26 -5.50 -5.91 4.24
C ILE A 26 -6.66 -6.60 4.94
N VAL A 27 -7.71 -5.84 5.18
CA VAL A 27 -9.01 -6.34 5.62
C VAL A 27 -10.05 -5.80 4.66
N GLY A 28 -10.92 -6.67 4.14
CA GLY A 28 -11.99 -6.29 3.21
C GLY A 28 -12.06 -7.22 2.00
N GLU A 29 -13.00 -6.94 1.11
CA GLU A 29 -13.14 -7.63 -0.17
C GLU A 29 -11.85 -7.48 -1.02
N GLY A 30 -11.45 -8.53 -1.73
CA GLY A 30 -10.25 -8.52 -2.56
C GLY A 30 -8.91 -8.58 -1.80
N ALA A 31 -8.92 -8.83 -0.48
CA ALA A 31 -7.70 -8.87 0.33
C ALA A 31 -6.70 -9.93 -0.16
N THR A 32 -7.18 -11.13 -0.48
CA THR A 32 -6.35 -12.24 -0.98
C THR A 32 -5.72 -11.95 -2.35
N GLU A 33 -6.40 -11.14 -3.15
CA GLU A 33 -6.06 -10.73 -4.51
C GLU A 33 -5.14 -9.50 -4.51
N LEU A 34 -4.91 -8.87 -3.37
CA LEU A 34 -4.08 -7.67 -3.26
C LEU A 34 -2.85 -7.89 -2.39
N ILE A 35 -2.93 -8.74 -1.37
CA ILE A 35 -1.86 -8.93 -0.39
C ILE A 35 -0.53 -9.37 -1.02
N HIS A 36 -0.59 -10.08 -2.14
CA HIS A 36 0.58 -10.56 -2.87
C HIS A 36 1.46 -9.42 -3.40
N ILE A 37 0.90 -8.24 -3.69
CA ILE A 37 1.68 -7.05 -4.09
C ILE A 37 2.59 -6.63 -2.94
N GLY A 38 2.04 -6.50 -1.72
CA GLY A 38 2.82 -6.18 -0.53
C GLY A 38 3.90 -7.22 -0.24
N GLN A 39 3.57 -8.51 -0.35
CA GLN A 39 4.53 -9.62 -0.18
C GLN A 39 5.69 -9.54 -1.19
N ALA A 40 5.39 -9.30 -2.48
CA ALA A 40 6.41 -9.17 -3.51
C ALA A 40 7.37 -8.01 -3.22
N VAL A 41 6.84 -6.85 -2.81
CA VAL A 41 7.65 -5.67 -2.48
C VAL A 41 8.54 -5.93 -1.26
N ILE A 42 8.03 -6.61 -0.22
CA ILE A 42 8.84 -7.02 0.94
C ILE A 42 9.99 -7.94 0.50
N ASN A 43 9.68 -8.98 -0.28
CA ASN A 43 10.66 -9.97 -0.74
C ASN A 43 11.74 -9.36 -1.64
N LEU A 44 11.39 -8.37 -2.45
CA LEU A 44 12.32 -7.62 -3.30
C LEU A 44 13.03 -6.48 -2.55
N GLY A 45 12.70 -6.27 -1.28
CA GLY A 45 13.28 -5.20 -0.47
C GLY A 45 12.90 -3.79 -0.89
N GLY A 46 11.75 -3.63 -1.56
CA GLY A 46 11.28 -2.36 -2.07
C GLY A 46 10.92 -1.35 -0.97
N THR A 47 10.93 -0.08 -1.37
CA THR A 47 10.65 1.06 -0.50
C THR A 47 9.26 1.65 -0.75
N VAL A 48 8.88 2.63 0.06
CA VAL A 48 7.70 3.48 -0.17
C VAL A 48 7.64 4.06 -1.60
N ASP A 49 8.80 4.30 -2.23
CA ASP A 49 8.90 4.84 -3.60
C ASP A 49 8.23 3.95 -4.63
N PHE A 50 8.23 2.62 -4.42
CA PHE A 50 7.53 1.68 -5.30
C PHE A 50 6.05 2.05 -5.40
N PHE A 51 5.41 2.33 -4.26
CA PHE A 51 3.98 2.64 -4.22
C PHE A 51 3.69 4.04 -4.76
N VAL A 52 4.58 5.01 -4.51
CA VAL A 52 4.43 6.38 -4.98
C VAL A 52 4.68 6.51 -6.49
N ASN A 53 5.59 5.73 -7.06
CA ASN A 53 5.99 5.89 -8.46
C ASN A 53 5.26 4.92 -9.39
N ASN A 54 4.83 3.76 -8.91
CA ASN A 54 4.15 2.78 -9.76
C ASN A 54 2.71 3.22 -10.10
N THR A 55 2.25 2.82 -11.29
CA THR A 55 0.86 3.02 -11.73
C THR A 55 0.01 1.85 -11.25
N PHE A 56 -1.02 2.15 -10.49
CA PHE A 56 -2.06 1.18 -10.10
C PHE A 56 -3.31 1.40 -10.96
N ASN A 57 -4.03 0.32 -11.25
CA ASN A 57 -5.23 0.37 -12.09
C ASN A 57 -6.33 1.20 -11.41
N TYR A 58 -7.03 2.04 -12.19
CA TYR A 58 -8.11 2.89 -11.73
C TYR A 58 -9.38 2.71 -12.57
N PRO A 59 -10.59 2.61 -11.98
CA PRO A 59 -10.89 2.51 -10.54
C PRO A 59 -10.79 1.05 -10.03
N THR A 60 -9.92 0.78 -9.04
CA THR A 60 -9.82 -0.57 -8.42
C THR A 60 -9.39 -0.50 -6.96
N LEU A 61 -9.58 -1.59 -6.20
CA LEU A 61 -9.07 -1.72 -4.83
C LEU A 61 -7.54 -1.61 -4.73
N ALA A 62 -6.81 -1.85 -5.82
CA ALA A 62 -5.35 -1.71 -5.85
C ALA A 62 -4.89 -0.24 -5.71
N GLU A 63 -5.77 0.74 -5.96
CA GLU A 63 -5.52 2.16 -5.69
C GLU A 63 -5.18 2.42 -4.21
N ALA A 64 -5.69 1.61 -3.28
CA ALA A 64 -5.40 1.74 -1.86
C ALA A 64 -3.89 1.72 -1.57
N TYR A 65 -3.10 0.95 -2.34
CA TYR A 65 -1.64 0.91 -2.23
C TYR A 65 -0.98 2.24 -2.56
N LYS A 66 -1.45 2.90 -3.63
CA LYS A 66 -0.98 4.24 -4.02
C LYS A 66 -1.27 5.25 -2.92
N ILE A 67 -2.50 5.26 -2.41
CA ILE A 67 -2.94 6.20 -1.36
C ILE A 67 -2.13 5.98 -0.08
N ALA A 68 -1.98 4.73 0.38
CA ALA A 68 -1.21 4.39 1.57
C ALA A 68 0.28 4.74 1.41
N GLY A 69 0.85 4.53 0.22
CA GLY A 69 2.23 4.91 -0.09
C GLY A 69 2.44 6.42 -0.05
N LEU A 70 1.53 7.20 -0.64
CA LEU A 70 1.57 8.67 -0.61
C LEU A 70 1.41 9.23 0.81
N ASP A 71 0.50 8.67 1.61
CA ASP A 71 0.33 9.05 3.02
C ASP A 71 1.62 8.79 3.82
N ALA A 72 2.23 7.60 3.65
CA ALA A 72 3.50 7.28 4.29
C ALA A 72 4.62 8.24 3.85
N TRP A 73 4.75 8.51 2.55
CA TRP A 73 5.74 9.43 2.00
C TRP A 73 5.63 10.83 2.61
N ASN A 74 4.42 11.37 2.68
CA ASN A 74 4.15 12.69 3.24
C ASN A 74 4.50 12.78 4.73
N ARG A 75 4.34 11.69 5.48
CA ARG A 75 4.74 11.62 6.90
C ARG A 75 6.25 11.55 7.07
N MET A 76 6.97 10.91 6.14
CA MET A 76 8.44 10.80 6.17
C MET A 76 9.14 12.11 5.81
N GLY A 77 8.58 12.92 4.91
CA GLY A 77 9.15 14.22 4.53
C GLY A 77 8.98 15.35 5.57
N ARG A 78 8.31 15.06 6.69
CA ARG A 78 8.10 15.99 7.81
C ARG A 78 8.98 15.69 9.03
N GLY A 79 9.92 14.75 8.92
CA GLY A 79 10.88 14.37 9.97
C GLY A 79 12.28 14.90 9.69
#